data_AF-A0A963MF91-F1
#
_entry.id   AF-A0A963MF91-F1
#
_cell.length_a   1.000
_cell.length_b   1.000
_cell.length_c   1.000
_cell.angle_alpha   90.00
_cell.angle_beta   90.00
_cell.angle_gamma   90.00
#
_symmetry.space_group_name_H-M   'P 1'
#
loop_
_entity.id
_entity.type
_entity.pdbx_description
1 polymer ?
#
loop_
_entity_poly.entity_id
_entity_poly.type
_entity_poly.pdbx_seq_one_letter_code
_entity_poly.pdbx_strand_id
1 'polypeptide(L)'
;LALLGLADVPAPPRYTGAAARLRDVVLREAPGDTLAQDWHSFDEVRAGEVIAVRAGGEELRAPYHGRVLFPHPEADVGQELYYLAEPGG
;
A
#
# COMPACT_ATOMS: atom_id res chain seq x y z
N LEU A 1 10.43 -3.63 -23.79
CA LEU A 1 10.10 -4.17 -25.13
C LEU A 1 10.80 -5.49 -25.42
N ALA A 2 12.10 -5.62 -25.11
CA ALA A 2 12.88 -6.86 -25.27
C ALA A 2 12.25 -8.14 -24.70
N LEU A 3 11.73 -8.12 -23.46
CA LEU A 3 11.23 -9.32 -22.76
C LEU A 3 10.06 -10.01 -23.46
N LEU A 4 9.30 -9.28 -24.27
CA LEU A 4 8.14 -9.80 -25.02
C LEU A 4 8.41 -9.85 -26.53
N GLY A 5 9.66 -9.64 -26.96
CA GLY A 5 10.03 -9.60 -28.38
C GLY A 5 9.46 -8.40 -29.16
N LEU A 6 9.01 -7.35 -28.47
CA LEU A 6 8.39 -6.18 -29.12
C LEU A 6 9.40 -5.18 -29.69
N ALA A 7 10.69 -5.33 -29.36
CA ALA A 7 11.78 -4.58 -29.97
C ALA A 7 13.10 -5.36 -29.82
N ASP A 8 13.99 -5.19 -30.80
CA ASP A 8 15.34 -5.73 -30.76
C ASP A 8 16.26 -4.82 -29.95
N VAL A 9 16.15 -4.95 -28.63
CA VAL A 9 16.98 -4.24 -27.65
C VAL A 9 17.39 -5.23 -26.55
N PRO A 10 18.49 -5.00 -25.82
CA PRO A 10 18.89 -5.90 -24.73
C PRO A 10 17.80 -6.05 -23.67
N ALA A 11 17.64 -7.28 -23.16
CA ALA A 11 16.74 -7.53 -22.05
C ALA A 11 17.27 -6.88 -20.78
N PRO A 12 16.40 -6.24 -19.96
CA PRO A 12 16.81 -5.76 -18.65
C PRO A 12 17.18 -6.95 -17.76
N PRO A 13 18.11 -6.75 -16.81
CA PRO A 13 18.46 -7.79 -15.84
C PRO A 13 17.24 -8.17 -15.00
N ARG A 14 17.20 -9.42 -14.55
CA ARG A 14 16.15 -9.90 -13.65
C ARG A 14 16.23 -9.15 -12.33
N TYR A 15 15.10 -8.64 -11.85
CA TYR A 15 15.02 -8.06 -10.52
C TYR A 15 15.21 -9.13 -9.45
N THR A 16 16.08 -8.85 -8.49
CA THR A 16 16.42 -9.72 -7.35
C THR A 16 16.38 -8.96 -6.02
N GLY A 17 15.88 -7.72 -6.04
CA GLY A 17 15.71 -6.93 -4.83
C GLY A 17 14.45 -7.31 -4.05
N ALA A 18 14.21 -6.60 -2.95
CA ALA A 18 13.04 -6.81 -2.10
C ALA A 18 11.73 -6.62 -2.88
N ALA A 19 10.80 -7.54 -2.70
CA ALA A 19 9.43 -7.41 -3.17
C ALA A 19 8.51 -7.07 -2.00
N ALA A 20 7.30 -6.62 -2.29
CA ALA A 20 6.23 -6.52 -1.30
C ALA A 20 5.03 -7.29 -1.86
N ARG A 21 4.36 -8.07 -1.00
CA ARG A 21 3.17 -8.82 -1.37
C ARG A 21 1.95 -8.14 -0.78
N LEU A 22 1.10 -7.58 -1.64
CA LEU A 22 -0.21 -7.06 -1.25
C LEU A 22 -1.00 -8.17 -0.54
N ARG A 23 -1.48 -7.87 0.66
CA ARG A 23 -2.21 -8.83 1.49
C ARG A 23 -3.57 -8.31 1.91
N ASP A 24 -3.65 -7.05 2.34
CA ASP A 24 -4.91 -6.43 2.75
C ASP A 24 -5.16 -5.13 1.98
N VAL A 25 -6.44 -4.79 1.85
CA VAL A 25 -6.93 -3.53 1.32
C VAL A 25 -7.91 -2.94 2.30
N VAL A 26 -7.80 -1.64 2.55
CA VAL A 26 -8.75 -0.89 3.36
C VAL A 26 -9.47 0.09 2.45
N LEU A 27 -10.80 -0.03 2.41
CA LEU A 27 -11.64 0.90 1.68
C LEU A 27 -12.01 2.10 2.57
N ARG A 28 -12.19 3.26 1.94
CA ARG A 28 -12.80 4.41 2.59
C ARG A 28 -14.28 4.12 2.82
N GLU A 29 -14.72 4.09 4.07
CA GLU A 29 -16.11 3.76 4.41
C GLU A 29 -16.96 5.02 4.60
N ALA A 30 -16.33 6.12 4.99
CA ALA A 30 -17.00 7.40 5.19
C ALA A 30 -16.14 8.59 4.74
N PRO A 31 -16.75 9.74 4.40
CA PRO A 31 -16.00 10.96 4.04
C PRO A 31 -15.09 11.48 5.16
N GLY A 32 -15.32 11.10 6.41
CA GLY A 32 -14.45 11.48 7.54
C GLY A 32 -13.26 10.54 7.77
N ASP A 33 -13.14 9.43 7.03
CA ASP A 33 -11.98 8.55 7.13
C ASP A 33 -10.74 9.27 6.60
N THR A 34 -9.65 9.24 7.37
CA THR A 34 -8.40 9.96 7.05
C THR A 34 -7.18 9.10 7.35
N LEU A 35 -6.10 9.27 6.57
CA LEU A 35 -4.81 8.70 6.91
C LEU A 35 -4.24 9.41 8.15
N ALA A 36 -3.58 8.65 9.04
CA ALA A 36 -3.05 9.19 10.30
C ALA A 36 -1.83 10.10 10.08
N GLN A 37 -1.15 9.96 8.94
CA GLN A 37 -0.07 10.81 8.47
C GLN A 37 0.05 10.74 6.94
N ASP A 38 0.97 11.53 6.38
CA ASP A 38 1.28 11.58 4.94
C ASP A 38 2.11 10.36 4.50
N TRP A 39 1.48 9.20 4.49
CA TRP A 39 2.11 7.94 4.09
C TRP A 39 2.53 7.99 2.62
N HIS A 40 3.71 7.43 2.34
CA HIS A 40 4.20 7.18 0.99
C HIS A 40 4.22 5.68 0.70
N SER A 41 4.11 5.30 -0.57
CA SER A 41 4.21 3.88 -0.94
C SER A 41 5.57 3.32 -0.51
N PHE A 42 5.54 2.15 0.12
CA PHE A 42 6.65 1.44 0.75
C PHE A 42 7.12 1.97 2.10
N ASP A 43 6.44 2.96 2.70
CA ASP A 43 6.68 3.31 4.09
C ASP A 43 6.44 2.11 5.01
N GLU A 44 7.36 1.91 5.96
CA GLU A 44 7.28 0.81 6.91
C GLU A 44 6.24 1.10 7.98
N VAL A 45 5.50 0.06 8.36
CA VAL A 45 4.54 0.12 9.46
C VAL A 45 4.76 -1.05 10.40
N ARG A 46 4.73 -0.78 11.71
CA ARG A 46 4.84 -1.82 12.74
C ARG A 46 3.46 -2.35 13.11
N ALA A 47 3.39 -3.61 13.53
CA ALA A 47 2.18 -4.15 14.13
C ALA A 47 1.70 -3.24 15.28
N GLY A 48 0.42 -2.87 15.26
CA GLY A 48 -0.22 -1.95 16.21
C GLY A 48 -0.11 -0.46 15.86
N GLU A 49 0.70 -0.06 14.87
CA GLU A 49 0.84 1.33 14.44
C GLU A 49 -0.43 1.82 13.71
N VAL A 50 -0.87 3.04 14.00
CA VAL A 50 -2.10 3.61 13.40
C VAL A 50 -1.79 4.06 11.98
N ILE A 51 -2.50 3.49 11.00
CA ILE A 51 -2.35 3.85 9.58
C ILE A 51 -3.38 4.92 9.20
N ALA A 52 -4.62 4.78 9.70
CA ALA A 52 -5.74 5.65 9.39
C ALA A 52 -6.71 5.75 10.58
N VAL A 53 -7.61 6.73 10.54
CA VAL A 53 -8.65 6.95 11.53
C VAL A 53 -10.00 7.02 10.80
N ARG A 54 -10.98 6.25 11.26
CA ARG A 54 -12.35 6.29 10.76
C ARG A 54 -13.02 7.62 11.13
N ALA A 55 -14.05 7.99 10.39
CA ALA A 55 -14.85 9.19 10.68
C ALA A 55 -15.38 9.25 12.12
N GLY A 56 -15.64 8.10 12.75
CA GLY A 56 -16.07 7.98 14.15
C GLY A 56 -14.95 8.09 15.19
N GLY A 57 -13.69 8.25 14.77
CA GLY A 57 -12.52 8.31 15.64
C GLY A 57 -11.86 6.95 15.94
N GLU A 58 -12.38 5.85 15.40
CA GLU A 58 -11.74 4.53 15.54
C GLU A 58 -10.42 4.48 14.77
N GLU A 59 -9.37 4.00 15.42
CA GLU A 59 -8.04 3.87 14.81
C GLU A 59 -7.91 2.55 14.05
N LEU A 60 -7.53 2.63 12.78
CA LEU A 60 -7.15 1.49 11.96
C LEU A 60 -5.67 1.22 12.15
N ARG A 61 -5.37 0.22 12.99
CA ARG A 61 -4.01 -0.19 13.34
C ARG A 61 -3.52 -1.33 12.45
N ALA A 62 -2.25 -1.31 12.10
CA ALA A 62 -1.63 -2.36 11.31
C ALA A 62 -1.68 -3.70 12.05
N PRO A 63 -2.27 -4.77 11.50
CA PRO A 63 -2.33 -6.07 12.16
C PRO A 63 -0.97 -6.80 12.20
N TYR A 64 -0.01 -6.39 11.36
CA TYR A 64 1.34 -6.97 11.29
C TYR A 64 2.35 -5.94 10.81
N HIS A 65 3.64 -6.28 10.91
CA HIS A 65 4.73 -5.48 10.36
C HIS A 65 4.73 -5.57 8.82
N GLY A 66 4.69 -4.44 8.14
CA GLY A 66 4.53 -4.42 6.70
C GLY A 66 4.88 -3.08 6.08
N ARG A 67 4.28 -2.83 4.91
CA ARG A 67 4.41 -1.56 4.20
C ARG A 67 3.05 -1.06 3.71
N VAL A 68 2.83 0.25 3.81
CA VAL A 68 1.69 0.91 3.19
C VAL A 68 1.95 1.05 1.69
N LEU A 69 0.96 0.76 0.86
CA LEU A 69 1.04 0.88 -0.59
C LEU A 69 -0.17 1.64 -1.14
N PHE A 70 0.10 2.48 -2.15
CA PHE A 70 -0.88 3.33 -2.83
C PHE A 70 -1.82 4.07 -1.87
N PRO A 71 -1.29 4.80 -0.86
CA PRO A 71 -2.13 5.63 0.00
C PRO A 71 -2.84 6.68 -0.84
N HIS A 72 -4.15 6.81 -0.64
CA HIS A 72 -5.02 7.68 -1.42
C HIS A 72 -5.90 8.53 -0.49
N PRO A 73 -5.36 9.62 0.08
CA PRO A 73 -6.09 10.43 1.07
C PRO A 73 -7.38 11.05 0.52
N GLU A 74 -7.47 11.29 -0.79
CA GLU A 74 -8.67 11.79 -1.45
C GLU A 74 -9.63 10.72 -2.00
N ALA A 75 -9.41 9.42 -1.73
CA ALA A 75 -10.22 8.32 -2.25
C ALA A 75 -11.73 8.54 -2.04
N ASP A 76 -12.59 8.24 -3.02
CA ASP A 76 -14.04 8.30 -2.77
C ASP A 76 -14.50 7.18 -1.82
N VAL A 77 -15.67 7.34 -1.20
CA VAL A 77 -16.27 6.26 -0.40
C VAL A 77 -16.46 5.02 -1.26
N GLY A 78 -15.99 3.88 -0.76
CA GLY A 78 -15.97 2.59 -1.47
C GLY A 78 -14.69 2.35 -2.29
N GLN A 79 -13.81 3.34 -2.43
CA GLN A 79 -12.50 3.16 -3.06
C GLN A 79 -11.43 2.80 -2.02
N GLU A 80 -10.32 2.26 -2.52
CA GLU A 80 -9.16 1.90 -1.72
C GLU A 80 -8.52 3.14 -1.12
N LEU A 81 -8.49 3.17 0.21
CA LEU A 81 -7.80 4.19 1.00
C LEU A 81 -6.29 3.88 1.08
N TYR A 82 -5.96 2.61 1.31
CA TYR A 82 -4.59 2.08 1.23
C TYR A 82 -4.57 0.56 1.13
N TYR A 83 -3.42 0.02 0.75
CA TYR A 83 -3.09 -1.39 0.85
C TYR A 83 -2.02 -1.62 1.92
N LEU A 84 -2.10 -2.76 2.60
CA LEU A 84 -1.03 -3.25 3.47
C LEU A 84 -0.38 -4.47 2.84
N ALA A 85 0.95 -4.41 2.73
CA ALA A 85 1.74 -5.47 2.15
C ALA A 85 2.74 -6.06 3.15
N GLU A 86 2.97 -7.36 3.01
CA GLU A 86 4.05 -8.05 3.69
C GLU A 86 5.36 -7.88 2.89
N PRO A 87 6.53 -7.88 3.57
CA PRO A 87 7.80 -8.03 2.88
C PRO A 87 7.81 -9.35 2.08
N GLY A 88 8.09 -9.26 0.79
CA GLY A 88 8.33 -10.41 -0.07
C GLY A 88 9.74 -10.94 0.17
N GLY A 89 9.83 -12.26 0.41
CA GLY A 89 11.10 -12.98 0.52
C GLY A 89 11.77 -13.24 -0.81
#